data_AF-A0A2E9TDK0-F1
#
_entry.id   AF-A0A2E9TDK0-F1
#
_cell.length_a   1.000
_cell.length_b   1.000
_cell.length_c   1.000
_cell.angle_alpha   90.00
_cell.angle_beta   90.00
_cell.angle_gamma   90.00
#
_symmetry.space_group_name_H-M   'P 1'
#
loop_
_entity.id
_entity.type
_entity.pdbx_description
1 polymer ?
#
loop_
_entity_poly.entity_id
_entity_poly.type
_entity_poly.pdbx_seq_one_letter_code
_entity_poly.pdbx_strand_id
1 'polypeptide(L)' 'METCRRPKRRFSRAPGIFGETVGVIGPGKIGARLRTLLADCPIKVIANDPFLTPERATEMGVESVTLREVFKRR' A
#
# COMPACT_ATOMS: atom_id res chain seq x y z
N MET A 1 -2.32 -38.65 27.98
CA MET A 1 -2.93 -37.52 27.24
C MET A 1 -1.83 -36.86 26.44
N GLU A 2 -1.84 -37.10 25.14
CA GLU A 2 -0.82 -36.66 24.19
C GLU A 2 -0.98 -35.16 23.92
N THR A 3 0.08 -34.37 24.12
CA THR A 3 0.04 -32.94 23.85
C THR A 3 0.04 -32.72 22.34
N CYS A 4 -1.09 -32.29 21.78
CA CYS A 4 -1.17 -31.82 20.40
C CYS A 4 -0.31 -30.55 20.22
N ARG A 5 0.96 -30.73 19.82
CA ARG A 5 1.90 -29.64 19.56
C ARG A 5 1.61 -29.11 18.16
N ARG A 6 0.88 -27.98 18.06
CA ARG A 6 0.67 -27.28 16.79
C ARG A 6 2.02 -26.99 16.13
N PRO A 7 2.25 -27.35 14.85
CA PRO A 7 3.49 -26.99 14.18
C PRO A 7 3.56 -25.47 14.09
N LYS A 8 4.63 -24.88 14.64
CA LYS A 8 4.91 -23.45 14.47
C LYS A 8 4.95 -23.18 12.98
N ARG A 9 4.00 -22.38 12.46
CA ARG A 9 4.08 -21.86 11.09
C ARG A 9 5.46 -21.24 10.95
N ARG A 10 6.26 -21.73 9.99
CA ARG A 10 7.54 -21.10 9.65
C ARG A 10 7.23 -19.63 9.43
N PHE A 11 7.86 -18.74 10.19
CA PHE A 11 7.93 -17.34 9.79
C PHE A 11 8.48 -17.35 8.37
N SER A 12 7.62 -17.01 7.41
CA SER A 12 7.98 -16.92 6.01
C SER A 12 9.20 -16.01 5.93
N ARG A 13 10.28 -16.43 5.28
CA ARG A 13 11.42 -15.56 4.93
C ARG A 13 11.03 -14.45 3.92
N ALA A 14 9.74 -14.15 3.79
CA ALA A 14 9.24 -13.15 2.89
C ALA A 14 9.51 -11.76 3.49
N PRO A 15 9.93 -10.78 2.66
CA PRO A 15 9.99 -9.39 3.08
C PRO A 15 8.64 -8.96 3.67
N GLY A 16 8.70 -8.19 4.76
CA GLY A 16 7.51 -7.55 5.33
C GLY A 16 7.10 -6.32 4.52
N ILE A 17 6.13 -5.56 5.05
CA ILE A 17 5.65 -4.33 4.40
C ILE A 17 6.36 -3.06 4.87
N PHE A 18 7.32 -3.16 5.80
CA PHE A 18 7.94 -1.97 6.40
C PHE A 18 8.80 -1.22 5.38
N GLY A 19 8.45 0.03 5.10
CA GLY A 19 9.14 0.89 4.14
C GLY A 19 8.77 0.64 2.68
N GLU A 20 7.91 -0.34 2.40
CA GLU A 20 7.48 -0.71 1.05
C GLU A 20 6.56 0.37 0.44
N THR A 21 6.47 0.36 -0.89
CA THR A 21 5.64 1.31 -1.64
C THR A 21 4.42 0.61 -2.24
N VAL A 22 3.22 1.16 -2.00
CA VAL A 22 1.97 0.70 -2.59
C VAL A 22 1.55 1.67 -3.68
N GLY A 23 1.47 1.18 -4.91
CA GLY A 23 0.98 1.92 -6.07
C GLY A 23 -0.51 1.71 -6.30
N VAL A 24 -1.27 2.81 -6.38
CA VAL A 24 -2.71 2.79 -6.67
C VAL A 24 -2.98 3.43 -8.04
N ILE A 25 -3.53 2.64 -8.96
CA ILE A 25 -3.95 3.14 -10.28
C ILE A 25 -5.45 3.37 -10.22
N GLY A 26 -5.89 4.62 -10.43
CA GLY A 26 -7.30 4.99 -10.31
C GLY A 26 -7.80 5.11 -8.86
N PRO A 27 -7.25 6.03 -8.03
CA PRO A 27 -7.68 6.28 -6.66
C PRO A 27 -9.03 7.04 -6.62
N GLY A 28 -10.11 6.36 -7.01
CA GLY A 28 -11.47 6.84 -6.78
C GLY A 28 -11.87 6.70 -5.31
N LYS A 29 -13.18 6.53 -5.04
CA LYS A 29 -13.71 6.32 -3.67
C LYS A 29 -13.03 5.16 -2.93
N ILE A 30 -12.74 4.07 -3.64
CA ILE A 30 -12.08 2.88 -3.08
C ILE A 30 -10.63 3.20 -2.72
N GLY A 31 -9.89 3.89 -3.60
CA GLY A 31 -8.49 4.27 -3.33
C GLY A 31 -8.38 5.21 -2.13
N ALA A 32 -9.31 6.15 -1.98
CA ALA A 32 -9.39 7.01 -0.79
C ALA A 32 -9.60 6.17 0.49
N ARG A 33 -10.54 5.21 0.47
CA ARG A 33 -10.77 4.32 1.62
C ARG A 33 -9.57 3.42 1.91
N LEU A 34 -8.94 2.88 0.87
CA LEU A 34 -7.72 2.09 0.99
C LEU A 34 -6.62 2.91 1.68
N ARG A 35 -6.43 4.17 1.29
CA ARG A 35 -5.43 5.03 1.92
C ARG A 35 -5.71 5.27 3.40
N THR A 36 -6.97 5.44 3.79
CA THR A 36 -7.35 5.52 5.22
C THR A 36 -6.98 4.24 5.97
N LEU A 37 -7.20 3.06 5.39
CA LEU A 37 -6.85 1.77 6.02
C LEU A 37 -5.33 1.58 6.14
N LEU A 38 -4.58 2.16 5.21
CA LEU A 38 -3.12 2.12 5.17
C LEU A 38 -2.47 3.27 5.95
N ALA A 39 -3.24 4.13 6.62
CA ALA A 39 -2.72 5.31 7.33
C ALA A 39 -1.73 4.93 8.45
N ASP A 40 -2.04 3.86 9.19
CA ASP A 40 -1.22 3.38 10.31
C ASP A 40 -0.10 2.42 9.88
N CYS A 41 -0.02 2.11 8.59
CA CYS A 41 1.00 1.21 8.07
C CYS A 41 2.27 2.01 7.69
N PRO A 42 3.47 1.49 7.98
CA PRO A 42 4.73 2.14 7.63
C PRO A 42 5.08 1.95 6.14
N ILE A 43 4.17 2.33 5.25
CA ILE A 43 4.30 2.21 3.78
C ILE A 43 4.12 3.56 3.11
N LYS A 44 4.69 3.70 1.92
CA LYS A 44 4.49 4.87 1.06
C LYS A 44 3.37 4.57 0.08
N VAL A 45 2.41 5.48 -0.08
CA VAL A 45 1.32 5.32 -1.05
C VAL A 45 1.51 6.31 -2.19
N ILE A 46 1.69 5.76 -3.40
CA ILE A 46 1.78 6.53 -4.65
C ILE A 46 0.54 6.24 -5.47
N ALA A 47 0.08 7.22 -6.25
CA ALA A 47 -1.11 7.07 -7.07
C ALA A 47 -0.93 7.66 -8.47
N ASN A 48 -1.55 7.03 -9.45
CA ASN A 48 -1.64 7.53 -10.82
C ASN A 48 -3.10 7.56 -11.26
N ASP A 49 -3.55 8.74 -11.70
CA ASP A 49 -4.88 8.94 -12.26
C ASP A 49 -4.86 10.11 -13.26
N PRO A 50 -5.54 10.00 -14.41
CA PRO A 50 -5.66 11.12 -15.35
C PRO A 50 -6.44 12.33 -14.82
N PHE A 51 -7.29 12.13 -13.81
CA PHE A 51 -8.20 13.15 -13.28
C PHE A 51 -7.86 13.56 -11.83
N LEU A 52 -6.77 13.06 -11.25
CA LEU A 52 -6.36 13.42 -9.91
C LEU A 52 -5.69 14.80 -9.90
N THR A 53 -6.33 15.74 -9.22
CA THR A 53 -5.74 17.07 -8.99
C THR A 53 -4.70 17.01 -7.87
N PRO A 54 -3.70 17.91 -7.87
CA PRO A 54 -2.70 17.99 -6.79
C PRO A 54 -3.32 18.21 -5.40
N GLU A 55 -4.41 18.99 -5.33
CA GLU A 55 -5.16 19.24 -4.10
C GLU A 55 -5.78 17.96 -3.54
N ARG A 56 -6.41 17.15 -4.42
CA ARG A 56 -7.01 15.88 -4.02
C ARG A 56 -5.98 14.84 -3.63
N ALA A 57 -4.83 14.82 -4.30
CA ALA A 57 -3.70 13.96 -3.92
C ALA A 57 -3.20 14.31 -2.51
N THR A 58 -3.05 15.61 -2.23
CA THR A 58 -2.66 16.14 -0.91
C THR A 58 -3.67 15.78 0.17
N GLU A 59 -4.97 15.99 -0.09
CA GLU A 59 -6.04 15.64 0.85
C GLU A 59 -6.07 14.15 1.19
N MET A 60 -5.82 13.29 0.19
CA MET A 60 -5.70 11.85 0.42
C MET A 60 -4.36 11.45 1.04
N GLY A 61 -3.36 12.34 1.08
CA GLY A 61 -2.01 12.01 1.56
C GLY A 61 -1.35 10.93 0.70
N VAL A 62 -1.50 11.04 -0.62
CA VAL A 62 -0.86 10.19 -1.63
C VAL A 62 0.01 11.04 -2.56
N GLU A 63 1.11 10.47 -3.05
CA GLU A 63 1.95 11.12 -4.04
C GLU A 63 1.41 10.85 -5.45
N SER A 64 1.06 11.89 -6.21
CA SER A 64 0.69 11.74 -7.62
C SER A 64 1.93 11.52 -8.47
N VAL A 65 1.99 10.39 -9.15
CA VAL A 65 3.13 9.98 -10.00
C VAL A 65 2.61 9.49 -11.34
N THR A 66 3.48 9.48 -12.36
CA THR A 66 3.12 8.90 -13.66
C THR A 66 3.02 7.39 -13.58
N LEU A 67 2.26 6.79 -14.49
CA LEU A 67 2.13 5.33 -14.59
C LEU A 67 3.49 4.62 -14.69
N ARG A 68 4.45 5.19 -15.43
CA ARG A 68 5.82 4.64 -15.54
C ARG A 68 6.55 4.65 -14.20
N GLU A 69 6.36 5.68 -13.38
CA GLU A 69 6.98 5.76 -12.06
C GLU A 69 6.38 4.76 -11.09
N VAL A 70 5.07 4.49 -11.17
CA VAL A 70 4.41 3.44 -10.38
C VAL A 70 5.11 2.10 -10.58
N PHE A 71 5.41 1.72 -11.83
CA PHE A 71 6.08 0.46 -12.13
C PHE A 71 7.59 0.46 -11.84
N LYS A 72 8.21 1.63 -11.70
CA LYS A 72 9.66 1.77 -11.44
C LYS A 72 10.00 1.67 -9.96
N ARG A 73 9.10 2.07 -9.07
CA ARG A 73 9.30 2.01 -7.61
C ARG A 73 9.03 0.57 -7.12
N ARG A 74 10.03 -0.05 -6.49
CA ARG A 74 9.94 -1.30 -5.72
C ARG A 74 10.12 -0.96 -4.25
#